data_AF-A0A1F7WFH6-F1
#
_entry.id   AF-A0A1F7WFH6-F1
#
_cell.length_a   1.000
_cell.length_b   1.000
_cell.length_c   1.000
_cell.angle_alpha   90.00
_cell.angle_beta   90.00
_cell.angle_gamma   90.00
#
_symmetry.space_group_name_H-M   'P 1'
#
loop_
_entity.id
_entity.type
_entity.pdbx_description
1 polymer ?
#
loop_
_entity_poly.entity_id
_entity_poly.type
_entity_poly.pdbx_seq_one_letter_code
_entity_poly.pdbx_strand_id
1 'polypeptide(L)'
;MDLQLNIFNQCVVKTPLTEGIKYAGSKLKILPHIVNIVSELPDIKNVFDGFSGSTRVSQAFAQLGYNTTSSDISAWSEVFANCYLKSKKTDEFYQKIVNRLNGLKGYDGWFTENYGGDITDTKKPFQRKNTRKLDAIRDEIEKLNLGWEDKCVVLTSLIYALDAVDSTLGHYVSYLSEWSPRSHNDLWLELPNRFTHTGNHQVLRGDIFDTVSKGKFDFTYFDPPYGSNNEKMPPSRVRYNSYYHIWTTVIQHDKPKLFGKVNRREDSRDEFAASIFEEFRKDDDGHYLAMKALRRLIQETQSRYILLSYSSGGRATKEELKSIINESGVLMKVVEIDYKKNVMANMRWTNEWLNGDGKNYEYLFLMRKNES
;
A
#
# COMPACT_ATOMS: atom_id res chain seq x y z
N MET A 1 7.77 23.75 5.36
CA MET A 1 6.39 23.22 5.44
C MET A 1 5.47 24.42 5.28
N ASP A 2 4.68 24.50 4.22
CA ASP A 2 3.73 25.61 4.04
C ASP A 2 2.55 25.40 4.98
N LEU A 3 2.53 26.16 6.06
CA LEU A 3 1.51 26.12 7.10
C LEU A 3 0.37 27.06 6.71
N GLN A 4 -0.85 26.53 6.50
CA GLN A 4 -2.04 27.34 6.30
C GLN A 4 -2.89 27.34 7.57
N LEU A 5 -3.44 28.49 7.95
CA LEU A 5 -4.38 28.57 9.07
C LEU A 5 -5.79 28.31 8.53
N ASN A 6 -6.52 27.38 9.16
CA ASN A 6 -7.95 27.26 8.89
C ASN A 6 -8.75 28.36 9.62
N ILE A 7 -10.06 28.37 9.40
CA ILE A 7 -11.02 29.33 9.99
C ILE A 7 -11.05 29.30 11.53
N PHE A 8 -10.39 28.32 12.16
CA PHE A 8 -10.25 28.14 13.60
C PHE A 8 -8.82 28.40 14.10
N ASN A 9 -7.96 29.05 13.31
CA ASN A 9 -6.55 29.29 13.63
C ASN A 9 -5.72 28.02 13.92
N GLN A 10 -6.18 26.86 13.44
CA GLN A 10 -5.38 25.63 13.50
C GLN A 10 -4.46 25.56 12.29
N CYS A 11 -3.23 25.14 12.56
CA CYS A 11 -2.22 24.91 11.54
C CYS A 11 -2.61 23.68 10.71
N VAL A 12 -3.15 23.89 9.52
CA VAL A 12 -3.48 22.82 8.57
C VAL A 12 -2.35 22.72 7.57
N VAL A 13 -1.58 21.63 7.66
CA VAL A 13 -0.61 21.27 6.63
C VAL A 13 -1.37 20.79 5.41
N LYS A 14 -1.16 21.45 4.27
CA LYS A 14 -1.72 21.01 3.00
C LYS A 14 -1.21 19.61 2.68
N THR A 15 -2.12 18.65 2.56
CA THR A 15 -1.77 17.27 2.20
C THR A 15 -1.19 17.24 0.78
N PRO A 16 0.02 16.70 0.58
CA PRO A 16 0.61 16.58 -0.75
C PRO A 16 -0.22 15.67 -1.66
N LEU A 17 -0.14 15.92 -2.98
CA LEU A 17 -0.70 15.01 -3.97
C LEU A 17 0.12 13.71 -3.97
N THR A 18 -0.55 12.58 -4.07
CA THR A 18 0.10 11.26 -4.11
C THR A 18 -0.54 10.38 -5.17
N GLU A 19 0.23 9.43 -5.68
CA GLU A 19 -0.21 8.47 -6.68
C GLU A 19 -0.18 7.04 -6.16
N GLY A 20 -0.90 6.16 -6.82
CA GLY A 20 -0.97 4.74 -6.49
C GLY A 20 -2.03 4.05 -7.33
N ILE A 21 -1.89 2.74 -7.49
CA ILE A 21 -2.87 1.88 -8.16
C ILE A 21 -4.15 1.72 -7.33
N LYS A 22 -5.19 1.13 -7.93
CA LYS A 22 -6.30 0.56 -7.14
C LYS A 22 -5.74 -0.42 -6.12
N TYR A 23 -6.09 -0.17 -4.87
CA TYR A 23 -5.50 -0.85 -3.74
C TYR A 23 -6.51 -0.96 -2.61
N ALA A 24 -6.87 -2.18 -2.25
CA ALA A 24 -7.62 -2.51 -1.05
C ALA A 24 -6.88 -1.96 0.18
N GLY A 25 -7.55 -1.08 0.94
CA GLY A 25 -6.95 -0.39 2.07
C GLY A 25 -6.20 0.90 1.74
N SER A 26 -6.27 1.41 0.49
CA SER A 26 -5.65 2.67 0.10
C SER A 26 -5.95 3.82 1.07
N LYS A 27 -4.90 4.47 1.54
CA LYS A 27 -4.95 5.51 2.57
C LYS A 27 -5.20 6.92 2.04
N LEU A 28 -5.51 7.08 0.75
CA LEU A 28 -5.76 8.38 0.12
C LEU A 28 -6.74 9.25 0.92
N LYS A 29 -7.87 8.69 1.36
CA LYS A 29 -8.90 9.44 2.09
C LYS A 29 -8.49 9.83 3.51
N ILE A 30 -7.64 9.04 4.17
CA ILE A 30 -7.21 9.31 5.55
C ILE A 30 -5.86 10.02 5.64
N LEU A 31 -5.16 10.15 4.52
CA LEU A 31 -3.87 10.81 4.41
C LEU A 31 -3.86 12.23 5.03
N PRO A 32 -4.91 13.07 4.87
CA PRO A 32 -4.94 14.37 5.54
C PRO A 32 -4.91 14.27 7.06
N HIS A 33 -5.55 13.26 7.65
CA HIS A 33 -5.52 13.04 9.09
C HIS A 33 -4.15 12.58 9.58
N ILE A 34 -3.49 11.69 8.84
CA ILE A 34 -2.12 11.24 9.14
C ILE A 34 -1.15 12.43 9.09
N VAL A 35 -1.22 13.24 8.04
CA VAL A 35 -0.38 14.43 7.86
C VAL A 35 -0.60 15.44 8.98
N ASN A 36 -1.86 15.72 9.34
CA ASN A 36 -2.17 16.65 10.42
C ASN A 36 -1.67 16.15 11.78
N ILE A 37 -1.79 14.84 12.06
CA ILE A 37 -1.28 14.26 13.31
C ILE A 37 0.23 14.41 13.41
N VAL A 38 0.98 14.05 12.36
CA VAL A 38 2.45 14.12 12.43
C VAL A 38 2.94 15.58 12.51
N SER A 39 2.23 16.54 11.89
CA SER A 39 2.62 17.96 11.97
C SER A 39 2.37 18.61 13.33
N GLU A 40 1.49 18.05 14.16
CA GLU A 40 1.26 18.50 15.53
C GLU A 40 2.36 18.02 16.50
N LEU A 41 3.20 17.06 16.09
CA LEU A 41 4.23 16.47 16.93
C LEU A 41 5.55 17.26 16.85
N PRO A 42 6.19 17.54 18.00
CA PRO A 42 7.47 18.25 18.02
C PRO A 42 8.63 17.36 17.55
N ASP A 43 9.62 17.99 16.95
CA ASP A 43 10.95 17.43 16.65
C ASP A 43 10.96 16.16 15.78
N ILE A 44 9.98 15.98 14.89
CA ILE A 44 9.93 14.85 13.96
C ILE A 44 10.81 15.11 12.74
N LYS A 45 11.77 14.22 12.47
CA LYS A 45 12.60 14.26 11.26
C LYS A 45 12.64 12.92 10.53
N ASN A 46 12.83 11.82 11.24
CA ASN A 46 12.93 10.47 10.70
C ASN A 46 11.60 9.74 10.89
N VAL A 47 10.93 9.43 9.78
CA VAL A 47 9.61 8.81 9.79
C VAL A 47 9.65 7.45 9.13
N PHE A 48 8.88 6.51 9.66
CA PHE A 48 8.80 5.15 9.16
C PHE A 48 7.37 4.81 8.74
N ASP A 49 7.23 4.30 7.52
CA ASP A 49 6.00 3.74 6.97
C ASP A 49 6.17 2.22 6.84
N GLY A 50 5.68 1.47 7.83
CA GLY A 50 6.00 0.05 8.00
C GLY A 50 5.21 -0.93 7.13
N PHE A 51 4.13 -0.46 6.50
CA PHE A 51 3.29 -1.24 5.60
C PHE A 51 2.89 -0.34 4.43
N SER A 52 3.90 0.10 3.69
CA SER A 52 3.77 1.25 2.79
C SER A 52 2.81 1.02 1.63
N GLY A 53 2.57 -0.25 1.25
CA GLY A 53 1.62 -0.61 0.22
C GLY A 53 1.86 0.19 -1.08
N SER A 54 0.85 0.92 -1.55
CA SER A 54 0.96 1.78 -2.75
C SER A 54 1.79 3.05 -2.55
N THR A 55 2.43 3.22 -1.39
CA THR A 55 3.38 4.28 -1.01
C THR A 55 2.79 5.67 -0.83
N ARG A 56 1.46 5.82 -0.73
CA ARG A 56 0.84 7.15 -0.54
C ARG A 56 1.33 7.87 0.71
N VAL A 57 1.43 7.18 1.84
CA VAL A 57 1.91 7.79 3.10
C VAL A 57 3.41 8.15 2.97
N SER A 58 4.21 7.21 2.49
CA SER A 58 5.63 7.44 2.18
C SER A 58 5.88 8.64 1.25
N GLN A 59 5.11 8.78 0.15
CA GLN A 59 5.20 9.91 -0.78
C GLN A 59 4.87 11.23 -0.10
N ALA A 60 3.81 11.27 0.71
CA ALA A 60 3.42 12.48 1.42
C ALA A 60 4.50 12.90 2.43
N PHE A 61 5.04 11.95 3.19
CA PHE A 61 6.11 12.25 4.14
C PHE A 61 7.36 12.81 3.47
N ALA A 62 7.77 12.24 2.34
CA ALA A 62 8.92 12.73 1.60
C ALA A 62 8.72 14.16 1.06
N GLN A 63 7.54 14.44 0.50
CA GLN A 63 7.17 15.79 0.03
C GLN A 63 7.10 16.82 1.16
N LEU A 64 6.76 16.39 2.38
CA LEU A 64 6.74 17.25 3.57
C LEU A 64 8.13 17.50 4.16
N GLY A 65 9.18 16.88 3.62
CA GLY A 65 10.58 17.12 3.99
C GLY A 65 11.12 16.16 5.06
N TYR A 66 10.40 15.09 5.40
CA TYR A 66 10.89 14.10 6.36
C TYR A 66 11.91 13.13 5.74
N ASN A 67 12.80 12.57 6.56
CA ASN A 67 13.60 11.40 6.20
C ASN A 67 12.73 10.14 6.29
N THR A 68 12.07 9.82 5.18
CA THR A 68 11.15 8.67 5.09
C THR A 68 11.87 7.35 4.87
N THR A 69 11.62 6.39 5.76
CA THR A 69 11.88 4.96 5.52
C THR A 69 10.57 4.28 5.13
N SER A 70 10.54 3.69 3.94
CA SER A 70 9.39 2.96 3.39
C SER A 70 9.67 1.47 3.44
N SER A 71 8.76 0.69 4.03
CA SER A 71 8.91 -0.78 4.14
C SER A 71 7.64 -1.51 3.75
N ASP A 72 7.81 -2.64 3.07
CA ASP A 72 6.76 -3.60 2.77
C ASP A 72 7.41 -4.95 2.40
N ILE A 73 6.65 -6.03 2.44
CA ILE A 73 7.11 -7.34 1.95
C ILE A 73 7.02 -7.44 0.42
N SER A 74 6.14 -6.63 -0.17
CA SER A 74 5.73 -6.73 -1.57
C SER A 74 6.74 -6.10 -2.54
N ALA A 75 7.10 -6.83 -3.60
CA ALA A 75 8.01 -6.33 -4.64
C ALA A 75 7.48 -5.06 -5.34
N TRP A 76 6.17 -4.96 -5.52
CA TRP A 76 5.56 -3.80 -6.18
C TRP A 76 5.56 -2.55 -5.29
N SER A 77 5.52 -2.71 -3.98
CA SER A 77 5.66 -1.60 -3.04
C SER A 77 7.09 -1.05 -3.06
N GLU A 78 8.10 -1.94 -3.06
CA GLU A 78 9.51 -1.57 -3.25
C GLU A 78 9.75 -0.81 -4.55
N VAL A 79 9.15 -1.24 -5.66
CA VAL A 79 9.26 -0.56 -6.95
C VAL A 79 8.68 0.86 -6.88
N PHE A 80 7.48 1.03 -6.30
CA PHE A 80 6.89 2.36 -6.14
C PHE A 80 7.73 3.25 -5.22
N ALA A 81 8.21 2.70 -4.10
CA ALA A 81 9.02 3.46 -3.14
C ALA A 81 10.35 3.91 -3.76
N ASN A 82 11.03 3.05 -4.53
CA ASN A 82 12.23 3.45 -5.27
C ASN A 82 11.93 4.50 -6.35
N CYS A 83 10.80 4.38 -7.06
CA CYS A 83 10.35 5.38 -8.03
C CYS A 83 10.21 6.76 -7.38
N TYR A 84 9.49 6.89 -6.27
CA TYR A 84 9.19 8.19 -5.69
C TYR A 84 10.27 8.74 -4.74
N LEU A 85 11.04 7.87 -4.08
CA LEU A 85 11.95 8.29 -3.01
C LEU A 85 13.44 8.22 -3.38
N LYS A 86 13.80 7.46 -4.41
CA LYS A 86 15.20 7.13 -4.71
C LYS A 86 15.65 7.54 -6.10
N SER A 87 14.74 7.60 -7.07
CA SER A 87 15.07 8.00 -8.43
C SER A 87 15.52 9.47 -8.50
N LYS A 88 16.56 9.76 -9.29
CA LYS A 88 17.22 11.10 -9.30
C LYS A 88 17.34 11.74 -10.68
N LYS A 89 17.20 10.96 -11.77
CA LYS A 89 17.32 11.52 -13.11
C LYS A 89 16.10 12.42 -13.41
N THR A 90 16.23 13.29 -14.40
CA THR A 90 15.17 14.23 -14.75
C THR A 90 13.99 13.54 -15.43
N ASP A 91 12.82 14.16 -15.40
CA ASP A 91 11.64 13.62 -16.07
C ASP A 91 11.84 13.49 -17.58
N GLU A 92 12.61 14.38 -18.21
CA GLU A 92 12.92 14.30 -19.64
C GLU A 92 13.73 13.04 -20.00
N PHE A 93 14.58 12.55 -19.08
CA PHE A 93 15.30 11.30 -19.28
C PHE A 93 14.33 10.12 -19.38
N TYR A 94 13.40 10.01 -18.43
CA TYR A 94 12.44 8.90 -18.42
C TYR A 94 11.38 9.04 -19.50
N GLN A 95 10.95 10.27 -19.83
CA GLN A 95 9.97 10.51 -20.88
C GLN A 95 10.46 10.00 -22.24
N LYS A 96 11.75 10.12 -22.55
CA LYS A 96 12.34 9.52 -23.77
C LYS A 96 12.19 8.00 -23.79
N ILE A 97 12.37 7.34 -22.64
CA ILE A 97 12.21 5.89 -22.51
C ILE A 97 10.73 5.52 -22.66
N VAL A 98 9.83 6.20 -21.94
CA VAL A 98 8.38 5.98 -22.02
C VAL A 98 7.88 6.13 -23.46
N ASN A 99 8.31 7.16 -24.18
CA ASN A 99 7.94 7.38 -25.59
C ASN A 99 8.40 6.22 -26.49
N ARG A 100 9.63 5.73 -26.30
CA ARG A 100 10.14 4.55 -27.02
C ARG A 100 9.27 3.31 -26.75
N LEU A 101 8.93 3.05 -25.49
CA LEU A 101 8.11 1.90 -25.10
C LEU A 101 6.68 1.99 -25.66
N ASN A 102 6.07 3.18 -25.63
CA ASN A 102 4.77 3.45 -26.25
C ASN A 102 4.80 3.27 -27.79
N GLY A 103 5.95 3.39 -28.44
CA GLY A 103 6.12 3.14 -29.88
C GLY A 103 6.23 1.65 -30.28
N LEU A 104 6.46 0.73 -29.34
CA LEU A 104 6.70 -0.69 -29.67
C LEU A 104 5.50 -1.40 -30.33
N LYS A 105 5.76 -2.28 -31.30
CA LYS A 105 4.72 -3.20 -31.79
C LYS A 105 4.61 -4.40 -30.85
N GLY A 106 3.40 -4.68 -30.36
CA GLY A 106 3.14 -5.83 -29.50
C GLY A 106 3.16 -7.18 -30.23
N TYR A 107 3.55 -8.23 -29.51
CA TYR A 107 3.51 -9.63 -29.99
C TYR A 107 2.92 -10.52 -28.91
N ASP A 108 2.47 -11.72 -29.32
CA ASP A 108 1.95 -12.69 -28.37
C ASP A 108 3.12 -13.32 -27.60
N GLY A 109 3.22 -13.02 -26.31
CA GLY A 109 4.17 -13.63 -25.39
C GLY A 109 3.49 -14.29 -24.19
N TRP A 110 4.23 -14.45 -23.11
CA TRP A 110 3.77 -15.18 -21.93
C TRP A 110 2.61 -14.46 -21.22
N PHE A 111 2.62 -13.12 -21.16
CA PHE A 111 1.50 -12.37 -20.57
C PHE A 111 0.25 -12.50 -21.43
N THR A 112 0.40 -12.50 -22.75
CA THR A 112 -0.70 -12.69 -23.68
C THR A 112 -1.36 -14.05 -23.52
N GLU A 113 -0.57 -15.12 -23.48
CA GLU A 113 -1.06 -16.49 -23.31
C GLU A 113 -1.80 -16.68 -21.98
N ASN A 114 -1.26 -16.12 -20.89
CA ASN A 114 -1.76 -16.42 -19.55
C ASN A 114 -2.83 -15.44 -19.05
N TYR A 115 -2.71 -14.15 -19.42
CA TYR A 115 -3.54 -13.07 -18.89
C TYR A 115 -4.30 -12.28 -19.96
N GLY A 116 -4.04 -12.52 -21.25
CA GLY A 116 -4.81 -11.95 -22.35
C GLY A 116 -6.13 -12.69 -22.57
N GLY A 117 -7.16 -11.95 -22.95
CA GLY A 117 -8.41 -12.49 -23.49
C GLY A 117 -8.81 -11.77 -24.78
N ASP A 118 -9.35 -12.51 -25.73
CA ASP A 118 -10.02 -11.96 -26.90
C ASP A 118 -11.41 -11.38 -26.53
N ILE A 119 -12.07 -10.68 -27.45
CA ILE A 119 -13.33 -9.97 -27.17
C ILE A 119 -14.42 -10.92 -26.64
N THR A 120 -14.43 -12.16 -27.14
CA THR A 120 -15.39 -13.20 -26.74
C THR A 120 -14.97 -13.94 -25.47
N ASP A 121 -13.72 -13.79 -25.04
CA ASP A 121 -13.26 -14.41 -23.80
C ASP A 121 -13.84 -13.66 -22.60
N THR A 122 -14.15 -14.43 -21.56
CA THR A 122 -14.60 -13.89 -20.27
C THR A 122 -13.60 -14.29 -19.19
N LYS A 123 -13.56 -13.54 -18.09
CA LYS A 123 -12.71 -13.82 -16.93
C LYS A 123 -11.21 -13.77 -17.24
N LYS A 124 -10.76 -12.71 -17.91
CA LYS A 124 -9.35 -12.35 -18.07
C LYS A 124 -9.12 -10.94 -17.54
N PRO A 125 -7.95 -10.64 -16.95
CA PRO A 125 -7.67 -9.31 -16.40
C PRO A 125 -7.45 -8.26 -17.48
N PHE A 126 -7.00 -8.64 -18.68
CA PHE A 126 -6.62 -7.70 -19.73
C PHE A 126 -7.03 -8.21 -21.11
N GLN A 127 -7.43 -7.31 -22.00
CA GLN A 127 -7.65 -7.66 -23.41
C GLN A 127 -6.32 -7.99 -24.09
N ARG A 128 -6.36 -8.91 -25.06
CA ARG A 128 -5.18 -9.43 -25.78
C ARG A 128 -4.30 -8.31 -26.35
N LYS A 129 -4.90 -7.24 -26.87
CA LYS A 129 -4.16 -6.08 -27.40
C LYS A 129 -3.21 -5.45 -26.36
N ASN A 130 -3.64 -5.40 -25.10
CA ASN A 130 -2.88 -4.77 -24.02
C ASN A 130 -1.79 -5.71 -23.50
N THR A 131 -2.06 -7.02 -23.42
CA THR A 131 -1.04 -7.99 -23.02
C THR A 131 0.05 -8.19 -24.07
N ARG A 132 -0.28 -8.11 -25.36
CA ARG A 132 0.73 -8.13 -26.44
C ARG A 132 1.71 -6.97 -26.35
N LYS A 133 1.18 -5.80 -25.98
CA LYS A 133 1.98 -4.60 -25.76
C LYS A 133 2.82 -4.73 -24.49
N LEU A 134 2.25 -5.30 -23.42
CA LEU A 134 2.97 -5.62 -22.18
C LEU A 134 4.16 -6.56 -22.42
N ASP A 135 3.96 -7.65 -23.18
CA ASP A 135 5.02 -8.59 -23.54
C ASP A 135 6.21 -7.86 -24.18
N ALA A 136 5.93 -7.05 -25.22
CA ALA A 136 6.96 -6.28 -25.90
C ALA A 136 7.66 -5.25 -25.00
N ILE A 137 6.91 -4.53 -24.17
CA ILE A 137 7.46 -3.52 -23.27
C ILE A 137 8.36 -4.17 -22.22
N ARG A 138 7.97 -5.31 -21.63
CA ARG A 138 8.81 -5.94 -20.60
C ARG A 138 10.10 -6.48 -21.17
N ASP A 139 10.08 -7.14 -22.32
CA ASP A 139 11.32 -7.61 -22.95
C ASP A 139 12.24 -6.43 -23.31
N GLU A 140 11.67 -5.29 -23.69
CA GLU A 140 12.46 -4.08 -23.99
C GLU A 140 13.08 -3.45 -22.73
N ILE A 141 12.35 -3.40 -21.62
CA ILE A 141 12.87 -2.86 -20.34
C ILE A 141 14.14 -3.59 -19.90
N GLU A 142 14.22 -4.91 -20.10
CA GLU A 142 15.44 -5.68 -19.76
C GLU A 142 16.64 -5.31 -20.65
N LYS A 143 16.41 -4.92 -21.91
CA LYS A 143 17.48 -4.52 -22.84
C LYS A 143 18.03 -3.12 -22.57
N LEU A 144 17.29 -2.28 -21.84
CA LEU A 144 17.71 -0.90 -21.54
C LEU A 144 18.84 -0.84 -20.50
N ASN A 145 19.12 -1.93 -19.77
CA ASN A 145 20.18 -2.02 -18.75
C ASN A 145 20.14 -0.85 -17.73
N LEU A 146 18.94 -0.50 -17.29
CA LEU A 146 18.72 0.57 -16.31
C LEU A 146 19.21 0.13 -14.92
N GLY A 147 19.77 1.08 -14.16
CA GLY A 147 19.96 0.90 -12.71
C GLY A 147 18.62 0.68 -12.02
N TRP A 148 18.64 0.08 -10.82
CA TRP A 148 17.41 -0.37 -10.16
C TRP A 148 16.40 0.76 -9.96
N GLU A 149 16.82 1.91 -9.42
CA GLU A 149 15.94 3.05 -9.18
C GLU A 149 15.32 3.59 -10.48
N ASP A 150 16.09 3.60 -11.56
CA ASP A 150 15.61 4.06 -12.87
C ASP A 150 14.63 3.06 -13.48
N LYS A 151 14.92 1.75 -13.35
CA LYS A 151 14.03 0.67 -13.77
C LYS A 151 12.70 0.74 -13.01
N CYS A 152 12.73 1.08 -11.72
CA CYS A 152 11.53 1.26 -10.90
C CYS A 152 10.60 2.37 -11.43
N VAL A 153 11.14 3.49 -11.96
CA VAL A 153 10.29 4.54 -12.57
C VAL A 153 9.54 3.99 -13.77
N VAL A 154 10.23 3.29 -14.67
CA VAL A 154 9.64 2.73 -15.88
C VAL A 154 8.65 1.60 -15.57
N LEU A 155 8.95 0.75 -14.59
CA LEU A 155 8.02 -0.29 -14.10
C LEU A 155 6.79 0.33 -13.43
N THR A 156 6.94 1.43 -12.72
CA THR A 156 5.80 2.15 -12.12
C THR A 156 4.88 2.69 -13.21
N SER A 157 5.41 3.34 -14.25
CA SER A 157 4.65 3.74 -15.44
C SER A 157 3.88 2.58 -16.07
N LEU A 158 4.54 1.44 -16.25
CA LEU A 158 3.92 0.25 -16.83
C LEU A 158 2.78 -0.29 -15.97
N ILE A 159 2.96 -0.36 -14.66
CA ILE A 159 1.92 -0.85 -13.74
C ILE A 159 0.73 0.11 -13.72
N TYR A 160 0.95 1.42 -13.76
CA TYR A 160 -0.14 2.40 -13.84
C TYR A 160 -0.90 2.30 -15.16
N ALA A 161 -0.19 2.13 -16.28
CA ALA A 161 -0.80 1.88 -17.58
C ALA A 161 -1.67 0.61 -17.56
N LEU A 162 -1.20 -0.46 -16.92
CA LEU A 162 -1.96 -1.70 -16.78
C LEU A 162 -3.20 -1.50 -15.89
N ASP A 163 -3.06 -0.84 -14.73
CA ASP A 163 -4.18 -0.56 -13.82
C ASP A 163 -5.29 0.29 -14.48
N ALA A 164 -4.91 1.12 -15.47
CA ALA A 164 -5.84 1.92 -16.25
C ALA A 164 -6.65 1.11 -17.28
N VAL A 165 -6.22 -0.09 -17.65
CA VAL A 165 -6.83 -0.92 -18.72
C VAL A 165 -7.25 -2.32 -18.26
N ASP A 166 -7.29 -2.56 -16.95
CA ASP A 166 -7.67 -3.87 -16.41
C ASP A 166 -9.20 -4.06 -16.28
N SER A 167 -9.62 -5.32 -16.29
CA SER A 167 -11.01 -5.77 -16.13
C SER A 167 -11.22 -6.50 -14.80
N THR A 168 -10.91 -5.80 -13.70
CA THR A 168 -11.01 -6.34 -12.33
C THR A 168 -11.77 -5.39 -11.40
N LEU A 169 -12.10 -5.89 -10.20
CA LEU A 169 -12.65 -5.10 -9.09
C LEU A 169 -11.56 -4.37 -8.26
N GLY A 170 -10.32 -4.30 -8.75
CA GLY A 170 -9.19 -3.72 -8.02
C GLY A 170 -8.20 -4.74 -7.45
N HIS A 171 -8.32 -6.01 -7.82
CA HIS A 171 -7.40 -7.09 -7.45
C HIS A 171 -7.44 -8.23 -8.48
N TYR A 172 -6.44 -9.11 -8.45
CA TYR A 172 -6.22 -10.15 -9.47
C TYR A 172 -6.56 -11.57 -9.06
N VAL A 173 -7.42 -11.73 -8.05
CA VAL A 173 -7.89 -13.05 -7.57
C VAL A 173 -9.27 -13.43 -8.12
N SER A 174 -9.95 -12.48 -8.76
CA SER A 174 -11.17 -12.69 -9.52
C SER A 174 -11.30 -11.60 -10.59
N TYR A 175 -11.99 -11.94 -11.69
CA TYR A 175 -12.13 -11.09 -12.86
C TYR A 175 -13.60 -10.90 -13.19
N LEU A 176 -13.92 -9.76 -13.81
CA LEU A 176 -15.28 -9.49 -14.25
C LEU A 176 -15.71 -10.49 -15.32
N SER A 177 -17.01 -10.84 -15.34
CA SER A 177 -17.59 -11.68 -16.39
C SER A 177 -17.65 -10.96 -17.73
N GLU A 178 -17.80 -9.64 -17.69
CA GLU A 178 -17.81 -8.76 -18.86
C GLU A 178 -16.61 -7.80 -18.82
N TRP A 179 -16.16 -7.36 -19.98
CA TRP A 179 -15.08 -6.38 -20.10
C TRP A 179 -15.50 -5.05 -19.49
N SER A 180 -14.68 -4.51 -18.57
CA SER A 180 -14.92 -3.17 -18.04
C SER A 180 -14.73 -2.10 -19.14
N PRO A 181 -15.45 -0.96 -19.11
CA PRO A 181 -15.34 0.06 -20.15
C PRO A 181 -13.90 0.52 -20.43
N ARG A 182 -13.10 0.71 -19.38
CA ARG A 182 -11.69 1.12 -19.52
C ARG A 182 -10.77 0.06 -20.13
N SER A 183 -11.15 -1.22 -20.08
CA SER A 183 -10.32 -2.28 -20.66
C SER A 183 -10.25 -2.21 -22.18
N HIS A 184 -11.17 -1.44 -22.80
CA HIS A 184 -11.15 -1.12 -24.22
C HIS A 184 -10.16 -0.01 -24.58
N ASN A 185 -9.57 0.68 -23.61
CA ASN A 185 -8.48 1.61 -23.89
C ASN A 185 -7.21 0.84 -24.29
N ASP A 186 -6.31 1.53 -24.98
CA ASP A 186 -4.99 0.99 -25.30
C ASP A 186 -4.03 1.18 -24.11
N LEU A 187 -3.15 0.20 -23.89
CA LEU A 187 -2.09 0.30 -22.91
C LEU A 187 -1.15 1.46 -23.28
N TRP A 188 -1.16 2.51 -22.46
CA TRP A 188 -0.38 3.72 -22.67
C TRP A 188 0.37 4.11 -21.40
N LEU A 189 1.70 4.19 -21.48
CA LEU A 189 2.55 4.54 -20.35
C LEU A 189 2.60 6.06 -20.20
N GLU A 190 2.38 6.51 -18.97
CA GLU A 190 2.61 7.89 -18.54
C GLU A 190 3.69 7.91 -17.49
N LEU A 191 4.45 9.02 -17.42
CA LEU A 191 5.43 9.20 -16.36
C LEU A 191 4.69 9.40 -15.03
N PRO A 192 5.11 8.75 -13.93
CA PRO A 192 4.51 9.00 -12.63
C PRO A 192 4.77 10.46 -12.23
N ASN A 193 3.83 11.08 -11.53
CA ASN A 193 3.94 12.43 -10.98
C ASN A 193 4.94 12.47 -9.82
N ARG A 194 6.22 12.38 -10.18
CA ARG A 194 7.34 12.46 -9.24
C ARG A 194 7.48 13.88 -8.70
N PHE A 195 8.18 13.98 -7.58
CA PHE A 195 8.43 15.23 -6.89
C PHE A 195 9.90 15.32 -6.51
N THR A 196 10.41 16.54 -6.43
CA THR A 196 11.75 16.80 -5.91
C THR A 196 11.74 16.75 -4.39
N HIS A 197 12.75 16.12 -3.80
CA HIS A 197 12.93 16.06 -2.36
C HIS A 197 14.43 16.14 -2.01
N THR A 198 14.73 16.48 -0.76
CA THR A 198 16.10 16.53 -0.22
C THR A 198 16.30 15.59 0.98
N GLY A 199 15.25 14.86 1.38
CA GLY A 199 15.30 13.93 2.49
C GLY A 199 16.20 12.72 2.22
N ASN A 200 16.80 12.19 3.30
CA ASN A 200 17.55 10.94 3.23
C ASN A 200 16.58 9.76 3.35
N HIS A 201 16.05 9.31 2.21
CA HIS A 201 15.06 8.24 2.18
C HIS A 201 15.69 6.84 2.10
N GLN A 202 15.02 5.88 2.75
CA GLN A 202 15.35 4.47 2.68
C GLN A 202 14.15 3.66 2.18
N VAL A 203 14.42 2.62 1.40
CA VAL A 203 13.41 1.67 0.92
C VAL A 203 13.87 0.28 1.35
N LEU A 204 13.00 -0.42 2.07
CA LEU A 204 13.28 -1.73 2.63
C LEU A 204 12.21 -2.72 2.14
N ARG A 205 12.65 -3.83 1.58
CA ARG A 205 11.76 -4.96 1.28
C ARG A 205 12.08 -6.11 2.22
N GLY A 206 11.12 -6.51 3.04
CA GLY A 206 11.35 -7.57 4.00
C GLY A 206 10.22 -7.75 5.02
N ASP A 207 10.46 -8.67 5.96
CA ASP A 207 9.57 -8.86 7.10
C ASP A 207 9.64 -7.66 8.05
N ILE A 208 8.48 -7.26 8.57
CA ILE A 208 8.39 -6.06 9.40
C ILE A 208 9.17 -6.19 10.71
N PHE A 209 9.26 -7.38 11.31
CA PHE A 209 10.01 -7.62 12.55
C PHE A 209 11.52 -7.48 12.33
N ASP A 210 12.00 -7.89 11.16
CA ASP A 210 13.40 -7.66 10.76
C ASP A 210 13.70 -6.17 10.52
N THR A 211 12.72 -5.42 10.00
CA THR A 211 12.87 -3.98 9.76
C THR A 211 12.87 -3.18 11.06
N VAL A 212 11.91 -3.42 11.96
CA VAL A 212 11.77 -2.62 13.20
C VAL A 212 12.89 -2.90 14.20
N SER A 213 13.48 -4.10 14.19
CA SER A 213 14.58 -4.48 15.09
C SER A 213 15.89 -3.74 14.79
N LYS A 214 16.04 -3.17 13.59
CA LYS A 214 17.27 -2.48 13.14
C LYS A 214 17.13 -0.97 13.05
N GLY A 215 15.90 -0.45 13.09
CA GLY A 215 15.59 0.96 12.90
C GLY A 215 15.36 1.72 14.21
N LYS A 216 15.61 3.03 14.19
CA LYS A 216 15.18 3.97 15.23
C LYS A 216 14.53 5.18 14.56
N PHE A 217 13.33 5.53 15.01
CA PHE A 217 12.51 6.54 14.34
C PHE A 217 11.94 7.57 15.32
N ASP A 218 11.61 8.74 14.80
CA ASP A 218 10.90 9.76 15.57
C ASP A 218 9.40 9.46 15.57
N PHE A 219 8.89 9.06 14.41
CA PHE A 219 7.49 8.72 14.20
C PHE A 219 7.36 7.50 13.29
N THR A 220 6.46 6.58 13.65
CA THR A 220 6.18 5.36 12.87
C THR A 220 4.69 5.28 12.56
N TYR A 221 4.35 5.02 11.31
CA TYR A 221 3.00 4.70 10.85
C TYR A 221 2.88 3.20 10.57
N PHE A 222 1.86 2.58 11.15
CA PHE A 222 1.53 1.18 10.91
C PHE A 222 0.12 1.03 10.37
N ASP A 223 0.00 0.32 9.26
CA ASP A 223 -1.25 -0.14 8.67
C ASP A 223 -1.13 -1.61 8.19
N PRO A 224 -0.96 -2.57 9.12
CA PRO A 224 -0.91 -3.99 8.78
C PRO A 224 -2.13 -4.43 7.97
N PRO A 225 -1.99 -5.45 7.10
CA PRO A 225 -3.12 -6.08 6.45
C PRO A 225 -3.93 -6.86 7.50
N TYR A 226 -5.04 -6.28 7.97
CA TYR A 226 -5.92 -6.94 8.91
C TYR A 226 -6.85 -7.93 8.19
N GLY A 227 -6.87 -9.17 8.66
CA GLY A 227 -7.87 -10.14 8.22
C GLY A 227 -9.28 -9.71 8.63
N SER A 228 -10.29 -10.04 7.82
CA SER A 228 -11.70 -9.76 8.14
C SER A 228 -12.20 -10.55 9.35
N ASN A 229 -13.12 -9.95 10.12
CA ASN A 229 -13.86 -10.56 11.24
C ASN A 229 -15.10 -11.34 10.86
N ASN A 230 -15.40 -11.49 9.58
CA ASN A 230 -16.67 -12.07 9.20
C ASN A 230 -16.73 -13.57 9.56
N GLU A 231 -17.21 -13.90 10.75
CA GLU A 231 -17.34 -15.27 11.28
C GLU A 231 -18.25 -16.14 10.42
N LYS A 232 -19.17 -15.52 9.65
CA LYS A 232 -20.10 -16.19 8.74
C LYS A 232 -19.47 -16.54 7.38
N MET A 233 -18.29 -16.01 7.07
CA MET A 233 -17.51 -16.48 5.94
C MET A 233 -16.48 -17.48 6.46
N PRO A 234 -16.47 -18.76 6.03
CA PRO A 234 -15.29 -19.59 6.23
C PRO A 234 -14.11 -18.78 5.67
N PRO A 235 -12.98 -18.66 6.39
CA PRO A 235 -11.91 -17.71 6.07
C PRO A 235 -11.61 -17.82 4.58
N SER A 236 -12.10 -16.87 3.80
CA SER A 236 -12.08 -16.97 2.35
C SER A 236 -10.61 -16.91 1.98
N ARG A 237 -10.12 -18.05 1.47
CA ARG A 237 -8.73 -18.47 1.33
C ARG A 237 -7.93 -17.67 0.29
N VAL A 238 -7.91 -16.35 0.45
CA VAL A 238 -7.12 -15.44 -0.38
C VAL A 238 -6.53 -14.37 0.53
N ARG A 239 -5.24 -14.55 0.86
CA ARG A 239 -4.44 -13.60 1.65
C ARG A 239 -4.11 -12.33 0.86
N TYR A 240 -3.79 -11.24 1.56
CA TYR A 240 -3.49 -9.94 0.96
C TYR A 240 -2.50 -10.00 -0.22
N ASN A 241 -1.41 -10.74 -0.04
CA ASN A 241 -0.37 -10.89 -1.06
C ASN A 241 -0.92 -11.49 -2.39
N SER A 242 -1.95 -12.33 -2.30
CA SER A 242 -2.58 -12.91 -3.48
C SER A 242 -3.29 -11.88 -4.35
N TYR A 243 -3.79 -10.78 -3.78
CA TYR A 243 -4.57 -9.78 -4.54
C TYR A 243 -3.77 -9.13 -5.66
N TYR A 244 -2.44 -9.04 -5.51
CA TYR A 244 -1.58 -8.28 -6.40
C TYR A 244 -0.48 -9.11 -7.05
N HIS A 245 -0.67 -10.44 -7.10
CA HIS A 245 0.32 -11.39 -7.65
C HIS A 245 0.80 -11.05 -9.06
N ILE A 246 -0.05 -10.46 -9.92
CA ILE A 246 0.33 -10.06 -11.27
C ILE A 246 1.43 -9.00 -11.26
N TRP A 247 1.40 -8.05 -10.31
CA TRP A 247 2.46 -7.04 -10.21
C TRP A 247 3.81 -7.67 -9.91
N THR A 248 3.84 -8.70 -9.07
CA THR A 248 5.06 -9.49 -8.84
C THR A 248 5.58 -10.09 -10.14
N THR A 249 4.71 -10.69 -10.96
CA THR A 249 5.10 -11.25 -12.26
C THR A 249 5.57 -10.19 -13.25
N VAL A 250 4.93 -9.02 -13.30
CA VAL A 250 5.36 -7.90 -14.15
C VAL A 250 6.75 -7.42 -13.72
N ILE A 251 7.01 -7.28 -12.43
CA ILE A 251 8.28 -6.77 -11.91
C ILE A 251 9.40 -7.79 -12.11
N GLN A 252 9.19 -9.02 -11.63
CA GLN A 252 10.20 -10.08 -11.67
C GLN A 252 10.42 -10.63 -13.07
N HIS A 253 9.41 -10.55 -13.94
CA HIS A 253 9.47 -11.06 -15.31
C HIS A 253 9.90 -12.54 -15.40
N ASP A 254 9.43 -13.33 -14.44
CA ASP A 254 9.94 -14.65 -14.08
C ASP A 254 9.06 -15.83 -14.55
N LYS A 255 8.04 -15.56 -15.38
CA LYS A 255 7.16 -16.56 -16.03
C LYS A 255 6.79 -17.73 -15.10
N PRO A 256 6.18 -17.46 -13.92
CA PRO A 256 5.99 -18.44 -12.86
C PRO A 256 5.01 -19.54 -13.26
N LYS A 257 5.04 -20.66 -12.54
CA LYS A 257 3.96 -21.65 -12.61
C LYS A 257 2.66 -21.04 -12.08
N LEU A 258 1.56 -21.29 -12.78
CA LEU A 258 0.24 -20.71 -12.46
C LEU A 258 -0.75 -21.78 -12.01
N PHE A 259 -1.74 -21.37 -11.22
CA PHE A 259 -2.79 -22.25 -10.70
C PHE A 259 -4.17 -21.59 -10.67
N GLY A 260 -5.19 -22.45 -10.67
CA GLY A 260 -6.59 -22.07 -10.56
C GLY A 260 -7.15 -21.37 -11.80
N LYS A 261 -8.45 -21.09 -11.79
CA LYS A 261 -9.17 -20.51 -12.95
C LYS A 261 -8.74 -19.08 -13.32
N VAL A 262 -8.08 -18.39 -12.40
CA VAL A 262 -7.62 -17.00 -12.55
C VAL A 262 -6.11 -16.92 -12.77
N ASN A 263 -5.42 -18.05 -13.00
CA ASN A 263 -3.99 -18.08 -13.30
C ASN A 263 -3.12 -17.32 -12.26
N ARG A 264 -3.37 -17.57 -10.97
CA ARG A 264 -2.54 -17.03 -9.88
C ARG A 264 -1.17 -17.68 -9.87
N ARG A 265 -0.13 -16.98 -9.42
CA ARG A 265 1.20 -17.56 -9.22
C ARG A 265 1.16 -18.66 -8.14
N GLU A 266 1.80 -19.80 -8.37
CA GLU A 266 1.85 -20.90 -7.39
C GLU A 266 2.40 -20.46 -6.01
N ASP A 267 3.39 -19.57 -6.01
CA ASP A 267 3.99 -18.98 -4.80
C ASP A 267 3.09 -17.97 -4.07
N SER A 268 1.97 -17.57 -4.67
CA SER A 268 0.96 -16.72 -4.03
C SER A 268 -0.13 -17.54 -3.34
N ARG A 269 0.04 -18.84 -3.14
CA ARG A 269 -0.88 -19.65 -2.34
C ARG A 269 -0.79 -19.26 -0.87
N ASP A 270 -1.93 -19.36 -0.18
CA ASP A 270 -2.07 -18.97 1.22
C ASP A 270 -1.10 -19.70 2.18
N GLU A 271 -0.70 -20.92 1.86
CA GLU A 271 0.22 -21.73 2.68
C GLU A 271 1.67 -21.19 2.67
N PHE A 272 2.05 -20.41 1.66
CA PHE A 272 3.41 -19.90 1.47
C PHE A 272 3.56 -18.42 1.81
N ALA A 273 2.46 -17.65 1.82
CA ALA A 273 2.49 -16.19 1.83
C ALA A 273 1.49 -15.53 2.80
N ALA A 274 1.14 -16.20 3.90
CA ALA A 274 0.24 -15.62 4.90
C ALA A 274 0.96 -14.60 5.79
N SER A 275 0.41 -13.39 5.88
CA SER A 275 0.81 -12.44 6.91
C SER A 275 0.28 -12.89 8.27
N ILE A 276 1.12 -12.84 9.30
CA ILE A 276 0.71 -13.16 10.68
C ILE A 276 -0.40 -12.21 11.18
N PHE A 277 -0.48 -10.98 10.64
CA PHE A 277 -1.52 -10.01 10.96
C PHE A 277 -2.89 -10.36 10.36
N GLU A 278 -2.93 -11.29 9.40
CA GLU A 278 -4.16 -11.83 8.84
C GLU A 278 -4.60 -13.14 9.52
N GLU A 279 -3.84 -13.65 10.48
CA GLU A 279 -4.08 -14.95 11.12
C GLU A 279 -5.35 -14.95 11.98
N PHE A 280 -6.23 -15.93 11.73
CA PHE A 280 -7.55 -16.06 12.38
C PHE A 280 -7.52 -17.06 13.51
N ARG A 281 -6.49 -17.91 13.56
CA ARG A 281 -6.28 -18.85 14.64
C ARG A 281 -6.06 -18.11 15.96
N LYS A 282 -6.65 -18.67 17.00
CA LYS A 282 -6.38 -18.33 18.39
C LYS A 282 -5.33 -19.29 18.93
N ASP A 283 -4.60 -18.85 19.94
CA ASP A 283 -3.77 -19.72 20.76
C ASP A 283 -4.63 -20.55 21.73
N ASP A 284 -3.96 -21.36 22.55
CA ASP A 284 -4.58 -22.21 23.57
C ASP A 284 -5.33 -21.38 24.65
N ASP A 285 -4.95 -20.11 24.82
CA ASP A 285 -5.56 -19.16 25.77
C ASP A 285 -6.75 -18.38 25.16
N GLY A 286 -7.09 -18.61 23.90
CA GLY A 286 -8.21 -17.97 23.20
C GLY A 286 -7.91 -16.58 22.60
N HIS A 287 -6.66 -16.14 22.57
CA HIS A 287 -6.22 -14.88 21.97
C HIS A 287 -5.82 -15.06 20.50
N TYR A 288 -6.23 -14.13 19.63
CA TYR A 288 -5.86 -14.16 18.22
C TYR A 288 -4.34 -13.99 18.04
N LEU A 289 -3.73 -14.84 17.20
CA LEU A 289 -2.30 -14.74 16.88
C LEU A 289 -1.93 -13.39 16.24
N ALA A 290 -2.83 -12.78 15.46
CA ALA A 290 -2.65 -11.44 14.92
C ALA A 290 -2.50 -10.36 16.02
N MET A 291 -3.16 -10.52 17.17
CA MET A 291 -3.03 -9.58 18.29
C MET A 291 -1.70 -9.74 19.03
N LYS A 292 -1.21 -10.97 19.15
CA LYS A 292 0.16 -11.21 19.65
C LYS A 292 1.20 -10.59 18.72
N ALA A 293 1.02 -10.71 17.41
CA ALA A 293 1.91 -10.09 16.43
C ALA A 293 1.89 -8.57 16.51
N LEU A 294 0.71 -7.95 16.64
CA LEU A 294 0.59 -6.50 16.80
C LEU A 294 1.23 -6.00 18.10
N ARG A 295 1.01 -6.71 19.22
CA ARG A 295 1.68 -6.42 20.50
C ARG A 295 3.19 -6.47 20.36
N ARG A 296 3.72 -7.56 19.79
CA ARG A 296 5.15 -7.73 19.51
C ARG A 296 5.68 -6.59 18.64
N LEU A 297 4.97 -6.23 17.57
CA LEU A 297 5.36 -5.16 16.65
C LEU A 297 5.50 -3.83 17.38
N ILE A 298 4.49 -3.45 18.17
CA ILE A 298 4.53 -2.22 18.96
C ILE A 298 5.69 -2.26 19.95
N GLN A 299 5.90 -3.38 20.66
CA GLN A 299 6.97 -3.54 21.65
C GLN A 299 8.37 -3.43 21.03
N GLU A 300 8.64 -4.15 19.95
CA GLU A 300 9.96 -4.19 19.29
C GLU A 300 10.31 -2.89 18.56
N THR A 301 9.31 -2.09 18.16
CA THR A 301 9.54 -0.85 17.43
C THR A 301 10.19 0.22 18.29
N GLN A 302 11.39 0.66 17.91
CA GLN A 302 12.10 1.77 18.53
C GLN A 302 11.67 3.11 17.88
N SER A 303 10.56 3.67 18.38
CA SER A 303 10.01 4.95 17.88
C SER A 303 9.49 5.81 19.03
N ARG A 304 9.68 7.14 18.98
CA ARG A 304 9.08 8.03 20.00
C ARG A 304 7.56 8.04 19.92
N TYR A 305 7.03 8.13 18.70
CA TYR A 305 5.60 8.11 18.43
C TYR A 305 5.25 6.97 17.48
N ILE A 306 4.11 6.32 17.72
CA ILE A 306 3.52 5.32 16.82
C ILE A 306 2.09 5.75 16.51
N LEU A 307 1.75 5.79 15.23
CA LEU A 307 0.40 5.95 14.72
C LEU A 307 -0.06 4.64 14.10
N LEU A 308 -1.01 3.97 14.76
CA LEU A 308 -1.61 2.74 14.27
C LEU A 308 -2.93 3.03 13.57
N SER A 309 -3.04 2.64 12.30
CA SER A 309 -4.30 2.60 11.56
C SER A 309 -5.00 1.26 11.82
N TYR A 310 -6.31 1.31 12.05
CA TYR A 310 -7.10 0.11 12.33
C TYR A 310 -8.54 0.25 11.86
N SER A 311 -9.03 -0.73 11.10
CA SER A 311 -10.42 -0.74 10.60
C SER A 311 -11.38 -1.37 11.60
N SER A 312 -12.59 -0.82 11.72
CA SER A 312 -13.64 -1.36 12.60
C SER A 312 -14.10 -2.77 12.24
N GLY A 313 -13.75 -3.26 11.05
CA GLY A 313 -13.99 -4.64 10.60
C GLY A 313 -12.87 -5.64 10.95
N GLY A 314 -11.80 -5.20 11.63
CA GLY A 314 -10.67 -6.05 12.03
C GLY A 314 -10.85 -6.71 13.41
N ARG A 315 -10.03 -7.73 13.72
CA ARG A 315 -10.22 -8.71 14.83
C ARG A 315 -10.22 -8.18 16.25
N ALA A 316 -9.31 -7.28 16.53
CA ALA A 316 -9.20 -6.58 17.79
C ALA A 316 -10.45 -5.76 18.11
N THR A 317 -10.90 -5.86 19.36
CA THR A 317 -11.75 -4.83 19.95
C THR A 317 -10.94 -3.55 20.22
N LYS A 318 -11.63 -2.43 20.40
CA LYS A 318 -11.00 -1.16 20.73
C LYS A 318 -10.30 -1.22 22.08
N GLU A 319 -10.87 -1.97 23.02
CA GLU A 319 -10.36 -2.19 24.37
C GLU A 319 -9.07 -3.00 24.36
N GLU A 320 -9.00 -4.06 23.55
CA GLU A 320 -7.78 -4.85 23.34
C GLU A 320 -6.65 -3.99 22.75
N LEU A 321 -6.94 -3.17 21.72
CA LEU A 321 -5.94 -2.26 21.13
C LEU A 321 -5.44 -1.24 22.15
N LYS A 322 -6.33 -0.65 22.95
CA LYS A 322 -5.94 0.26 24.03
C LYS A 322 -5.05 -0.44 25.06
N SER A 323 -5.38 -1.67 25.43
CA SER A 323 -4.55 -2.46 26.36
C SER A 323 -3.15 -2.66 25.80
N ILE A 324 -3.03 -3.14 24.56
CA ILE A 324 -1.75 -3.38 23.89
C ILE A 324 -0.91 -2.09 23.82
N ILE A 325 -1.54 -0.97 23.48
CA ILE A 325 -0.86 0.34 23.42
C ILE A 325 -0.34 0.75 24.80
N ASN A 326 -1.17 0.61 25.84
CA ASN A 326 -0.83 1.01 27.20
C ASN A 326 0.26 0.13 27.85
N GLU A 327 0.47 -1.10 27.36
CA GLU A 327 1.59 -1.95 27.78
C GLU A 327 2.95 -1.35 27.38
N SER A 328 3.00 -0.54 26.31
CA SER A 328 4.26 -0.05 25.71
C SER A 328 4.40 1.48 25.68
N GLY A 329 3.40 2.21 26.17
CA GLY A 329 3.37 3.66 26.07
C GLY A 329 2.08 4.29 26.59
N VAL A 330 1.89 5.56 26.24
CA VAL A 330 0.70 6.34 26.58
C VAL A 330 -0.08 6.66 25.31
N LEU A 331 -1.35 6.27 25.27
CA LEU A 331 -2.27 6.67 24.21
C LEU A 331 -2.53 8.19 24.29
N MET A 332 -2.18 8.92 23.22
CA MET A 332 -2.30 10.38 23.17
C MET A 332 -3.58 10.84 22.49
N LYS A 333 -3.94 10.20 21.37
CA LYS A 333 -5.06 10.64 20.52
C LYS A 333 -5.68 9.45 19.81
N VAL A 334 -6.99 9.47 19.67
CA VAL A 334 -7.74 8.54 18.80
C VAL A 334 -8.57 9.35 17.84
N VAL A 335 -8.38 9.15 16.54
CA VAL A 335 -9.21 9.78 15.51
C VAL A 335 -10.09 8.71 14.89
N GLU A 336 -11.39 8.98 14.80
CA GLU A 336 -12.39 8.12 14.18
C GLU A 336 -12.87 8.76 12.87
N ILE A 337 -12.86 7.98 11.78
CA ILE A 337 -13.13 8.45 10.43
C ILE A 337 -14.25 7.59 9.82
N ASP A 338 -15.40 8.21 9.50
CA ASP A 338 -16.55 7.55 8.86
C ASP A 338 -16.31 7.41 7.34
N TYR A 339 -16.32 6.17 6.84
CA TYR A 339 -16.07 5.90 5.42
C TYR A 339 -17.26 6.23 4.50
N LYS A 340 -18.50 6.41 5.05
CA LYS A 340 -19.74 6.62 4.26
C LYS A 340 -20.16 8.08 4.07
N LYS A 341 -19.61 9.04 4.83
CA LYS A 341 -19.90 10.48 4.63
C LYS A 341 -18.65 11.32 4.84
N ASN A 342 -18.13 11.90 3.77
CA ASN A 342 -17.30 13.09 3.90
C ASN A 342 -18.20 14.25 4.33
N VAL A 343 -17.92 14.81 5.52
CA VAL A 343 -17.83 16.23 5.90
C VAL A 343 -17.91 16.28 7.43
N MET A 344 -16.86 16.82 8.07
CA MET A 344 -16.61 16.96 9.52
C MET A 344 -16.24 15.67 10.28
N ALA A 345 -14.94 15.40 10.37
CA ALA A 345 -14.40 14.49 11.38
C ALA A 345 -14.52 15.16 12.75
N ASN A 346 -15.30 14.57 13.66
CA ASN A 346 -15.31 14.98 15.05
C ASN A 346 -13.95 14.65 15.68
N MET A 347 -13.08 15.65 15.82
CA MET A 347 -11.86 15.53 16.61
C MET A 347 -12.25 15.58 18.10
N ARG A 348 -12.55 14.42 18.70
CA ARG A 348 -12.94 14.34 20.11
C ARG A 348 -11.72 14.09 20.99
N TRP A 349 -11.45 15.04 21.86
CA TRP A 349 -10.68 14.83 23.08
C TRP A 349 -11.61 14.07 24.04
N THR A 350 -11.14 12.96 24.62
CA THR A 350 -11.84 12.02 25.55
C THR A 350 -12.99 12.66 26.35
N ASN A 351 -14.21 12.10 26.49
CA ASN A 351 -14.51 10.87 27.26
C ASN A 351 -15.97 10.34 27.08
N GLU A 352 -16.62 10.48 25.92
CA GLU A 352 -18.00 9.98 25.74
C GLU A 352 -18.17 9.19 24.42
N TRP A 353 -18.62 7.94 24.56
CA TRP A 353 -18.60 6.89 23.53
C TRP A 353 -20.01 6.56 23.05
N LEU A 354 -20.19 6.36 21.74
CA LEU A 354 -21.44 5.91 21.14
C LEU A 354 -21.27 4.51 20.53
N ASN A 355 -22.26 3.67 20.79
CA ASN A 355 -22.44 2.34 20.20
C ASN A 355 -22.67 2.45 18.68
N GLY A 356 -22.02 1.59 17.89
CA GLY A 356 -21.96 1.71 16.44
C GLY A 356 -23.19 1.20 15.68
N ASP A 357 -23.82 2.08 14.89
CA ASP A 357 -24.94 1.80 13.96
C ASP A 357 -24.49 1.23 12.59
N GLY A 358 -23.79 0.10 12.56
CA GLY A 358 -23.55 -0.63 11.29
C GLY A 358 -22.76 0.13 10.20
N LYS A 359 -21.88 1.07 10.59
CA LYS A 359 -20.97 1.79 9.70
C LYS A 359 -19.54 1.24 9.81
N ASN A 360 -18.81 1.24 8.69
CA ASN A 360 -17.38 0.94 8.65
C ASN A 360 -16.59 2.21 9.02
N TYR A 361 -15.82 2.14 10.10
CA TYR A 361 -14.98 3.23 10.59
C TYR A 361 -13.50 2.86 10.43
N GLU A 362 -12.67 3.84 10.15
CA GLU A 362 -11.22 3.74 10.30
C GLU A 362 -10.79 4.51 11.56
N TYR A 363 -9.94 3.89 12.36
CA TYR A 363 -9.39 4.48 13.57
C TYR A 363 -7.89 4.73 13.39
N LEU A 364 -7.44 5.89 13.85
CA LEU A 364 -6.02 6.22 14.00
C LEU A 364 -5.70 6.37 15.49
N PHE A 365 -4.86 5.48 16.03
CA PHE A 365 -4.40 5.52 17.41
C PHE A 365 -2.99 6.07 17.46
N LEU A 366 -2.83 7.29 17.97
CA LEU A 366 -1.54 7.89 18.23
C LEU A 366 -1.11 7.57 19.66
N MET A 367 0.07 6.99 19.81
CA MET A 367 0.71 6.75 21.10
C MET A 367 2.12 7.35 21.16
N ARG A 368 2.54 7.72 22.37
CA ARG A 368 3.94 7.99 22.70
C ARG A 368 4.50 6.76 23.42
N LYS A 369 5.60 6.19 22.94
CA LYS A 369 6.25 5.08 23.64
C LYS A 369 6.91 5.58 24.93
N ASN A 370 7.00 4.69 25.91
CA ASN A 370 7.80 4.95 27.10
C ASN A 370 9.27 5.14 26.68
N GLU A 371 9.93 6.12 27.27
CA GLU A 371 11.38 6.27 27.09
C GLU A 371 12.05 4.98 27.58
N SER A 372 12.91 4.41 26.73
CA SER A 372 13.66 3.18 27.02
C SER A 372 14.92 3.50 27.82
#